data_AF-A0A2Z5J675-F1
#
_entry.id   AF-A0A2Z5J675-F1
#
_cell.length_a   1.000
_cell.length_b   1.000
_cell.length_c   1.000
_cell.angle_alpha   90.00
_cell.angle_beta   90.00
_cell.angle_gamma   90.00
#
_symmetry.space_group_name_H-M   'P 1'
#
loop_
_entity.id
_entity.type
_entity.pdbx_description
1 polymer ?
#
loop_
_entity_poly.entity_id
_entity_poly.type
_entity_poly.pdbx_seq_one_letter_code
_entity_poly.pdbx_strand_id
1 'polypeptide(L)'
;MEITAVTLREADERFRLRSLFGLGRDDDDEEVVVVSGDVTLENLPLDFTELDTWSGLTATNSFSGLVVDGDLTVTDWITNWEMDFGPFLLVRGDVRAKNFGTSGSEVLVEGNLEVAQTLAGIYNHGRTVIKGDTRAEVVLTEQHAFEFHGRLNAEIGIAGNFLQVADPAKVQVGSWAGHVLDLRHQILPNLGSRSMRALRGLDSDFWDYDRRQVLSAMEAGRSLLRASGPRQAGRETPLSPEETIREVLRQARCQEQDRWDDGFSTCTRESEEPFVEVWFSEADEPDESGAPEELDPATELRGYAEALIAAGYRATIDPDDDECLQVRR
;
A
#
# COMPACT_ATOMS: atom_id res chain seq x y z
N MET A 1 23.06 -3.16 -23.49
CA MET A 1 21.87 -3.97 -23.17
C MET A 1 21.79 -5.07 -24.20
N GLU A 2 22.07 -6.30 -23.80
CA GLU A 2 21.89 -7.49 -24.63
C GLU A 2 20.62 -8.19 -24.13
N ILE A 3 19.58 -8.20 -24.96
CA ILE A 3 18.29 -8.86 -24.69
C ILE A 3 18.19 -10.06 -25.63
N THR A 4 17.88 -11.23 -25.07
CA THR A 4 17.71 -12.48 -25.82
C THR A 4 16.49 -13.23 -25.31
N ALA A 5 15.83 -13.99 -26.18
CA ALA A 5 14.86 -15.00 -25.78
C ALA A 5 15.55 -16.35 -25.68
N VAL A 6 15.25 -17.11 -24.64
CA VAL A 6 15.67 -18.51 -24.47
C VAL A 6 14.48 -19.34 -24.04
N THR A 7 14.58 -20.66 -24.22
CA THR A 7 13.53 -21.56 -23.71
C THR A 7 13.47 -21.51 -22.18
N LEU A 8 12.30 -21.73 -21.60
CA LEU A 8 12.11 -21.80 -20.15
C LEU A 8 13.00 -22.91 -19.55
N ARG A 9 13.19 -24.02 -20.27
CA ARG A 9 14.13 -25.07 -19.87
C ARG A 9 15.57 -24.54 -19.74
N GLU A 10 16.09 -23.84 -20.74
CA GLU A 10 17.44 -23.25 -20.68
C GLU A 10 17.55 -22.20 -19.57
N ALA A 11 16.53 -21.36 -19.41
CA ALA A 11 16.48 -20.37 -18.34
C ALA A 11 16.45 -21.04 -16.96
N ASP A 12 15.69 -22.11 -16.77
CA ASP A 12 15.63 -22.87 -15.52
C ASP A 12 16.95 -23.60 -15.21
N GLU A 13 17.62 -24.15 -16.22
CA GLU A 13 18.96 -24.75 -16.04
C GLU A 13 19.99 -23.72 -15.54
N ARG A 14 19.92 -22.50 -16.07
CA ARG A 14 20.84 -21.39 -15.75
C ARG A 14 20.49 -20.69 -14.43
N PHE A 15 19.22 -20.41 -14.20
CA PHE A 15 18.75 -19.53 -13.13
C PHE A 15 17.93 -20.24 -12.04
N ARG A 16 17.62 -21.53 -12.22
CA ARG A 16 16.82 -22.35 -11.29
C ARG A 16 15.40 -21.81 -11.08
N LEU A 17 14.79 -21.25 -12.13
CA LEU A 17 13.48 -20.60 -12.08
C LEU A 17 12.39 -21.42 -11.39
N ARG A 18 12.32 -22.74 -11.62
CA ARG A 18 11.30 -23.62 -11.00
C ARG A 18 11.47 -23.83 -9.49
N SER A 19 12.63 -23.46 -8.95
CA SER A 19 12.85 -23.43 -7.50
C SER A 19 12.45 -22.10 -6.87
N LEU A 20 12.23 -21.08 -7.70
CA LEU A 20 11.97 -19.70 -7.30
C LEU A 20 10.50 -19.32 -7.51
N PHE A 21 9.89 -19.85 -8.57
CA PHE A 21 8.55 -19.53 -9.06
C PHE A 21 7.69 -20.78 -9.25
N GLY A 22 6.37 -20.63 -9.22
CA GLY A 22 5.38 -21.72 -9.36
C GLY A 22 5.24 -22.33 -10.77
N LEU A 23 6.34 -22.49 -11.52
CA LEU A 23 6.34 -22.86 -12.94
C LEU A 23 6.21 -24.37 -13.17
N GLY A 24 5.40 -24.77 -14.16
CA GLY A 24 5.15 -26.15 -14.52
C GLY A 24 6.31 -26.82 -15.27
N ARG A 25 6.26 -28.16 -15.33
CA ARG A 25 7.19 -28.96 -16.16
C ARG A 25 6.74 -29.07 -17.62
N ASP A 26 5.46 -28.86 -17.88
CA ASP A 26 4.90 -28.97 -19.24
C ASP A 26 5.20 -27.72 -20.09
N ASP A 27 5.80 -26.69 -19.48
CA ASP A 27 6.06 -25.36 -20.05
C ASP A 27 7.47 -25.23 -20.65
N ASP A 28 8.20 -26.34 -20.87
CA ASP A 28 9.61 -26.34 -21.28
C ASP A 28 9.91 -25.58 -22.59
N ASP A 29 8.92 -25.51 -23.49
CA ASP A 29 9.00 -24.85 -24.79
C ASP A 29 8.54 -23.37 -24.74
N GLU A 30 8.05 -22.88 -23.59
CA GLU A 30 7.78 -21.45 -23.42
C GLU A 30 9.09 -20.65 -23.43
N GLU A 31 9.00 -19.35 -23.68
CA GLU A 31 10.15 -18.49 -23.85
C GLU A 31 10.26 -17.47 -22.72
N VAL A 32 11.50 -17.18 -22.32
CA VAL A 32 11.84 -16.21 -21.27
C VAL A 32 12.77 -15.16 -21.84
N VAL A 33 12.49 -13.89 -21.55
CA VAL A 33 13.38 -12.79 -21.91
C VAL A 33 14.54 -12.75 -20.91
N VAL A 34 15.76 -12.71 -21.40
CA VAL A 34 16.98 -12.59 -20.59
C VAL A 34 17.74 -11.34 -21.00
N VAL A 35 17.97 -10.46 -20.03
CA VAL A 35 18.84 -9.30 -20.14
C VAL A 35 20.14 -9.60 -19.43
N SER A 36 21.25 -9.60 -20.16
CA SER A 36 22.57 -9.90 -19.59
C SER A 36 23.26 -8.64 -19.05
N GLY A 37 23.70 -8.70 -17.79
CA GLY A 37 24.38 -7.60 -17.10
C GLY A 37 23.45 -6.47 -16.66
N ASP A 38 24.06 -5.41 -16.15
CA ASP A 38 23.34 -4.26 -15.61
C ASP A 38 22.60 -3.48 -16.72
N VAL A 39 21.38 -3.04 -16.41
CA VAL A 39 20.52 -2.35 -17.37
C VAL A 39 19.84 -1.13 -16.75
N THR A 40 19.68 -0.09 -17.57
CA THR A 40 18.86 1.09 -17.25
C THR A 40 17.76 1.24 -18.29
N LEU A 41 16.52 1.33 -17.82
CA LEU A 41 15.29 1.43 -18.62
C LEU A 41 14.52 2.69 -18.22
N GLU A 42 13.66 3.18 -19.12
CA GLU A 42 12.72 4.24 -18.77
C GLU A 42 11.56 3.68 -17.94
N ASN A 43 10.91 2.65 -18.48
CA ASN A 43 9.81 1.90 -17.88
C ASN A 43 9.97 0.40 -18.20
N LEU A 44 9.27 -0.43 -17.43
CA LEU A 44 9.20 -1.87 -17.63
C LEU A 44 7.75 -2.35 -17.42
N PRO A 45 6.99 -2.59 -18.50
CA PRO A 45 5.68 -3.22 -18.40
C PRO A 45 5.84 -4.73 -18.20
N LEU A 46 5.21 -5.25 -17.15
CA LEU A 46 5.18 -6.65 -16.76
C LEU A 46 3.79 -7.24 -17.04
N ASP A 47 3.27 -7.00 -18.24
CA ASP A 47 2.07 -7.63 -18.77
C ASP A 47 2.43 -8.36 -20.06
N PHE A 48 1.90 -9.56 -20.31
CA PHE A 48 2.36 -10.44 -21.40
C PHE A 48 2.55 -9.72 -22.75
N THR A 49 1.49 -9.11 -23.28
CA THR A 49 1.52 -8.44 -24.59
C THR A 49 2.44 -7.21 -24.59
N GLU A 50 2.54 -6.52 -23.46
CA GLU A 50 3.34 -5.30 -23.35
C GLU A 50 4.82 -5.63 -23.19
N LEU A 51 5.15 -6.69 -22.45
CA LEU A 51 6.49 -7.26 -22.33
C LEU A 51 6.97 -7.80 -23.69
N ASP A 52 6.11 -8.53 -24.42
CA ASP A 52 6.39 -9.00 -25.78
C ASP A 52 6.79 -7.81 -26.67
N THR A 53 5.97 -6.75 -26.67
CA THR A 53 6.20 -5.53 -27.46
C THR A 53 7.45 -4.79 -27.01
N TRP A 54 7.65 -4.64 -25.70
CA TRP A 54 8.77 -3.93 -25.09
C TRP A 54 10.10 -4.61 -25.39
N SER A 55 10.15 -5.94 -25.37
CA SER A 55 11.37 -6.71 -25.62
C SER A 55 11.91 -6.52 -27.04
N GLY A 56 11.03 -6.20 -28.01
CA GLY A 56 11.35 -6.14 -29.44
C GLY A 56 11.69 -7.50 -30.05
N LEU A 57 11.49 -8.59 -29.31
CA LEU A 57 11.74 -9.96 -29.76
C LEU A 57 10.47 -10.56 -30.35
N THR A 58 10.65 -11.54 -31.25
CA THR A 58 9.52 -12.34 -31.74
C THR A 58 9.41 -13.57 -30.88
N ALA A 59 8.29 -13.71 -30.20
CA ALA A 59 7.97 -14.88 -29.40
C ALA A 59 7.04 -15.82 -30.17
N THR A 60 7.18 -17.12 -29.94
CA THR A 60 6.27 -18.15 -30.48
C THR A 60 4.91 -18.13 -29.79
N ASN A 61 4.93 -17.89 -28.48
CA ASN A 61 3.82 -17.54 -27.59
C ASN A 61 4.30 -16.39 -26.71
N SER A 62 3.43 -15.79 -25.88
CA SER A 62 3.88 -14.75 -24.96
C SER A 62 4.98 -15.22 -24.02
N PHE A 63 5.91 -14.32 -23.69
CA PHE A 63 7.01 -14.64 -22.79
C PHE A 63 6.50 -14.91 -21.37
N SER A 64 6.94 -16.01 -20.76
CA SER A 64 6.53 -16.40 -19.40
C SER A 64 7.12 -15.49 -18.32
N GLY A 65 8.16 -14.73 -18.65
CA GLY A 65 8.84 -13.86 -17.70
C GLY A 65 10.10 -13.20 -18.23
N LEU A 66 10.71 -12.41 -17.36
CA LEU A 66 11.92 -11.64 -17.59
C LEU A 66 12.97 -11.98 -16.52
N VAL A 67 14.19 -12.24 -16.95
CA VAL A 67 15.38 -12.35 -16.09
C VAL A 67 16.33 -11.21 -16.41
N VAL A 68 16.73 -10.44 -15.40
CA VAL A 68 17.85 -9.51 -15.45
C VAL A 68 19.01 -10.12 -14.69
N ASP A 69 20.05 -10.56 -15.42
CA ASP A 69 21.27 -11.16 -14.89
C ASP A 69 22.29 -10.07 -14.50
N GLY A 70 21.87 -9.17 -13.61
CA GLY A 70 22.60 -7.99 -13.16
C GLY A 70 21.71 -7.03 -12.36
N ASP A 71 22.15 -5.79 -12.23
CA ASP A 71 21.36 -4.71 -11.62
C ASP A 71 20.31 -4.14 -12.59
N LEU A 72 19.14 -3.79 -12.08
CA LEU A 72 18.05 -3.17 -12.83
C LEU A 72 17.78 -1.75 -12.31
N THR A 73 17.96 -0.75 -13.16
CA THR A 73 17.49 0.62 -12.88
C THR A 73 16.37 0.98 -13.84
N VAL A 74 15.21 1.37 -13.32
CA VAL A 74 14.06 1.85 -14.09
C VAL A 74 13.76 3.27 -13.65
N THR A 75 13.92 4.26 -14.54
CA THR A 75 13.89 5.66 -14.12
C THR A 75 12.48 6.16 -13.77
N ASP A 76 11.46 5.48 -14.27
CA ASP A 76 10.06 5.73 -13.92
C ASP A 76 9.48 4.46 -13.25
N TRP A 77 8.66 3.69 -13.95
CA TRP A 77 7.84 2.66 -13.31
C TRP A 77 8.12 1.25 -13.82
N ILE A 78 7.89 0.29 -12.91
CA ILE A 78 7.67 -1.13 -13.20
C ILE A 78 6.23 -1.42 -12.82
N THR A 79 5.38 -1.85 -13.75
CA THR A 79 3.95 -2.13 -13.48
C THR A 79 3.49 -3.45 -14.08
N ASN A 80 2.58 -4.13 -13.40
CA ASN A 80 1.80 -5.24 -13.92
C ASN A 80 0.33 -5.01 -13.58
N TRP A 81 -0.50 -4.90 -14.61
CA TRP A 81 -1.95 -4.65 -14.52
C TRP A 81 -2.79 -5.92 -14.48
N GLU A 82 -2.32 -7.00 -15.12
CA GLU A 82 -3.01 -8.28 -15.10
C GLU A 82 -3.03 -8.83 -13.67
N MET A 83 -4.21 -9.19 -13.19
CA MET A 83 -4.47 -9.47 -11.78
C MET A 83 -4.34 -10.95 -11.47
N ASP A 84 -4.70 -11.83 -12.41
CA ASP A 84 -4.75 -13.26 -12.10
C ASP A 84 -3.40 -13.96 -12.28
N PHE A 85 -2.59 -13.55 -13.25
CA PHE A 85 -1.28 -14.11 -13.55
C PHE A 85 -0.49 -13.14 -14.42
N GLY A 86 0.82 -13.00 -14.22
CA GLY A 86 1.66 -12.14 -15.05
C GLY A 86 3.01 -12.77 -15.34
N PRO A 87 3.77 -12.23 -16.30
CA PRO A 87 5.15 -12.63 -16.51
C PRO A 87 5.94 -12.52 -15.20
N PHE A 88 6.68 -13.56 -14.82
CA PHE A 88 7.53 -13.45 -13.64
C PHE A 88 8.67 -12.45 -13.88
N LEU A 89 9.20 -11.85 -12.82
CA LEU A 89 10.43 -11.04 -12.87
C LEU A 89 11.48 -11.60 -11.91
N LEU A 90 12.64 -11.96 -12.44
CA LEU A 90 13.84 -12.25 -11.65
C LEU A 90 14.90 -11.17 -11.88
N VAL A 91 15.35 -10.51 -10.82
CA VAL A 91 16.53 -9.64 -10.86
C VAL A 91 17.60 -10.22 -9.93
N ARG A 92 18.76 -10.55 -10.51
CA ARG A 92 19.89 -11.16 -9.78
C ARG A 92 20.67 -10.15 -8.93
N GLY A 93 20.61 -8.87 -9.29
CA GLY A 93 21.27 -7.77 -8.59
C GLY A 93 20.30 -6.85 -7.83
N ASP A 94 20.72 -5.60 -7.67
CA ASP A 94 19.93 -4.53 -7.05
C ASP A 94 18.87 -3.99 -8.03
N VAL A 95 17.73 -3.57 -7.50
CA VAL A 95 16.68 -2.87 -8.24
C VAL A 95 16.56 -1.43 -7.75
N ARG A 96 16.54 -0.48 -8.69
CA ARG A 96 16.19 0.92 -8.46
C ARG A 96 15.02 1.29 -9.35
N ALA A 97 13.93 1.80 -8.79
CA ALA A 97 12.77 2.27 -9.54
C ALA A 97 12.21 3.56 -8.95
N LYS A 98 11.44 4.35 -9.70
CA LYS A 98 10.65 5.42 -9.09
C LYS A 98 9.37 4.87 -8.48
N ASN A 99 8.66 4.03 -9.23
CA ASN A 99 7.49 3.28 -8.77
C ASN A 99 7.62 1.80 -9.16
N PHE A 100 7.14 0.91 -8.31
CA PHE A 100 7.10 -0.53 -8.60
C PHE A 100 5.77 -1.11 -8.11
N GLY A 101 4.86 -1.39 -9.05
CA GLY A 101 3.55 -1.96 -8.81
C GLY A 101 3.42 -3.35 -9.42
N THR A 102 2.94 -4.32 -8.68
CA THR A 102 2.69 -5.68 -9.21
C THR A 102 1.32 -6.16 -8.83
N SER A 103 0.66 -6.88 -9.74
CA SER A 103 -0.61 -7.55 -9.46
C SER A 103 -0.47 -9.08 -9.54
N GLY A 104 -0.84 -9.73 -10.64
CA GLY A 104 -0.75 -11.19 -10.78
C GLY A 104 0.67 -11.75 -10.95
N SER A 105 1.70 -10.91 -11.07
CA SER A 105 3.08 -11.36 -11.32
C SER A 105 3.79 -11.90 -10.07
N GLU A 106 4.60 -12.93 -10.27
CA GLU A 106 5.61 -13.35 -9.29
C GLU A 106 6.94 -12.62 -9.52
N VAL A 107 7.49 -12.00 -8.48
CA VAL A 107 8.71 -11.20 -8.54
C VAL A 107 9.72 -11.66 -7.49
N LEU A 108 10.98 -11.78 -7.90
CA LEU A 108 12.11 -12.02 -7.01
C LEU A 108 13.25 -11.03 -7.31
N VAL A 109 13.63 -10.30 -6.28
CA VAL A 109 14.85 -9.47 -6.26
C VAL A 109 15.86 -10.11 -5.32
N GLU A 110 16.99 -10.57 -5.86
CA GLU A 110 18.07 -11.17 -5.05
C GLU A 110 18.91 -10.12 -4.31
N GLY A 111 19.01 -8.89 -4.84
CA GLY A 111 19.71 -7.77 -4.23
C GLY A 111 18.80 -6.85 -3.39
N ASN A 112 19.24 -5.60 -3.26
CA ASN A 112 18.49 -4.54 -2.58
C ASN A 112 17.41 -3.97 -3.50
N LEU A 113 16.34 -3.44 -2.92
CA LEU A 113 15.28 -2.76 -3.63
C LEU A 113 15.15 -1.31 -3.13
N GLU A 114 15.45 -0.35 -4.00
CA GLU A 114 15.20 1.07 -3.75
C GLU A 114 14.10 1.57 -4.69
N VAL A 115 12.94 1.91 -4.12
CA VAL A 115 11.84 2.54 -4.84
C VAL A 115 11.72 3.98 -4.35
N ALA A 116 11.80 4.95 -5.25
CA ALA A 116 11.82 6.36 -4.84
C ALA A 116 10.49 6.79 -4.20
N GLN A 117 9.36 6.25 -4.68
CA GLN A 117 8.02 6.58 -4.23
C GLN A 117 7.30 5.32 -3.73
N THR A 118 6.56 4.64 -4.61
CA THR A 118 5.59 3.62 -4.19
C THR A 118 6.01 2.22 -4.61
N LEU A 119 6.11 1.32 -3.63
CA LEU A 119 6.15 -0.13 -3.84
C LEU A 119 4.76 -0.69 -3.51
N ALA A 120 4.03 -1.15 -4.52
CA ALA A 120 2.65 -1.62 -4.38
C ALA A 120 2.49 -3.07 -4.86
N GLY A 121 1.80 -3.88 -4.07
CA GLY A 121 1.30 -5.19 -4.46
C GLY A 121 -0.22 -5.18 -4.39
N ILE A 122 -0.88 -5.53 -5.48
CA ILE A 122 -2.33 -5.40 -5.66
C ILE A 122 -2.93 -6.76 -6.02
N TYR A 123 -4.04 -7.13 -5.38
CA TYR A 123 -4.73 -8.41 -5.60
C TYR A 123 -3.93 -9.65 -5.17
N ASN A 124 -4.60 -10.79 -5.00
CA ASN A 124 -4.15 -11.88 -4.16
C ASN A 124 -3.42 -13.04 -4.87
N HIS A 125 -3.14 -12.93 -6.18
CA HIS A 125 -2.53 -14.03 -6.95
C HIS A 125 -1.02 -13.91 -7.16
N GLY A 126 -0.45 -12.72 -7.03
CA GLY A 126 0.99 -12.52 -7.15
C GLY A 126 1.75 -12.58 -5.83
N ARG A 127 3.08 -12.58 -5.96
CA ARG A 127 4.01 -12.59 -4.83
C ARG A 127 5.29 -11.87 -5.19
N THR A 128 5.79 -11.02 -4.30
CA THR A 128 7.05 -10.29 -4.46
C THR A 128 7.99 -10.61 -3.29
N VAL A 129 9.16 -11.13 -3.60
CA VAL A 129 10.18 -11.51 -2.62
C VAL A 129 11.43 -10.66 -2.82
N ILE A 130 11.89 -10.02 -1.75
CA ILE A 130 13.11 -9.21 -1.75
C ILE A 130 14.10 -9.80 -0.76
N LYS A 131 15.26 -10.23 -1.25
CA LYS A 131 16.30 -10.87 -0.43
C LYS A 131 17.18 -9.85 0.30
N GLY A 132 17.46 -8.71 -0.31
CA GLY A 132 18.23 -7.61 0.28
C GLY A 132 17.39 -6.61 1.07
N ASP A 133 17.96 -5.43 1.30
CA ASP A 133 17.32 -4.33 2.00
C ASP A 133 16.35 -3.58 1.06
N THR A 134 15.19 -3.18 1.59
CA THR A 134 14.17 -2.41 0.88
C THR A 134 14.03 -1.00 1.45
N ARG A 135 13.94 -0.02 0.55
CA ARG A 135 13.57 1.36 0.86
C ARG A 135 12.46 1.86 -0.09
N ALA A 136 11.42 2.47 0.45
CA ALA A 136 10.36 3.16 -0.30
C ALA A 136 9.81 4.37 0.47
N GLU A 137 9.06 5.28 -0.17
CA GLU A 137 8.21 6.24 0.57
C GLU A 137 7.00 5.48 1.14
N VAL A 138 6.30 4.76 0.26
CA VAL A 138 5.10 4.00 0.57
C VAL A 138 5.31 2.54 0.20
N VAL A 139 5.00 1.64 1.14
CA VAL A 139 4.82 0.22 0.86
C VAL A 139 3.36 -0.12 1.07
N LEU A 140 2.71 -0.63 0.03
CA LEU A 140 1.29 -0.95 0.04
C LEU A 140 1.08 -2.39 -0.42
N THR A 141 0.36 -3.17 0.38
CA THR A 141 -0.05 -4.53 0.02
C THR A 141 -1.56 -4.66 0.16
N GLU A 142 -2.28 -4.74 -0.95
CA GLU A 142 -3.70 -5.06 -1.03
C GLU A 142 -3.83 -6.53 -1.44
N GLN A 143 -3.64 -7.45 -0.50
CA GLN A 143 -3.69 -8.91 -0.69
C GLN A 143 -2.52 -9.57 -1.44
N HIS A 144 -1.67 -8.81 -2.14
CA HIS A 144 -0.48 -9.36 -2.77
C HIS A 144 0.60 -9.72 -1.74
N ALA A 145 1.19 -10.91 -1.86
CA ALA A 145 2.16 -11.39 -0.87
C ALA A 145 3.52 -10.68 -1.02
N PHE A 146 3.95 -9.94 0.00
CA PHE A 146 5.31 -9.37 0.08
C PHE A 146 6.14 -10.08 1.13
N GLU A 147 7.36 -10.47 0.77
CA GLU A 147 8.34 -11.04 1.70
C GLU A 147 9.63 -10.23 1.69
N PHE A 148 9.90 -9.57 2.82
CA PHE A 148 11.12 -8.80 3.04
C PHE A 148 12.10 -9.58 3.90
N HIS A 149 13.24 -9.99 3.34
CA HIS A 149 14.28 -10.72 4.07
C HIS A 149 15.37 -9.83 4.68
N GLY A 150 15.61 -8.65 4.10
CA GLY A 150 16.52 -7.63 4.63
C GLY A 150 15.84 -6.61 5.55
N ARG A 151 16.45 -5.43 5.67
CA ARG A 151 15.86 -4.26 6.32
C ARG A 151 14.69 -3.75 5.49
N LEU A 152 13.63 -3.29 6.15
CA LEU A 152 12.54 -2.55 5.51
C LEU A 152 12.51 -1.13 6.05
N ASN A 153 12.66 -0.13 5.17
CA ASN A 153 12.52 1.28 5.52
C ASN A 153 11.44 1.94 4.65
N ALA A 154 10.42 2.52 5.30
CA ALA A 154 9.37 3.28 4.62
C ALA A 154 8.82 4.42 5.47
N GLU A 155 8.21 5.43 4.85
CA GLU A 155 7.46 6.44 5.59
C GLU A 155 6.11 5.89 6.04
N ILE A 156 5.43 5.20 5.13
CA ILE A 156 4.12 4.58 5.35
C ILE A 156 4.14 3.12 4.90
N GLY A 157 3.67 2.24 5.76
CA GLY A 157 3.42 0.83 5.45
C GLY A 157 1.95 0.50 5.57
N ILE A 158 1.37 -0.05 4.51
CA ILE A 158 -0.02 -0.50 4.45
C ILE A 158 0.04 -2.01 4.20
N ALA A 159 -0.17 -2.77 5.26
CA ALA A 159 0.02 -4.20 5.32
C ALA A 159 -1.35 -4.90 5.40
N GLY A 160 -2.05 -5.03 4.27
CA GLY A 160 -3.37 -5.67 4.14
C GLY A 160 -3.40 -7.18 4.44
N ASN A 161 -2.65 -7.65 5.44
CA ASN A 161 -2.45 -9.02 5.95
C ASN A 161 -1.48 -9.91 5.18
N PHE A 162 -0.75 -9.38 4.19
CA PHE A 162 0.14 -10.17 3.31
C PHE A 162 1.58 -9.66 3.27
N LEU A 163 1.91 -8.68 4.12
CA LEU A 163 3.28 -8.20 4.29
C LEU A 163 3.99 -9.05 5.35
N GLN A 164 5.06 -9.70 4.93
CA GLN A 164 5.87 -10.58 5.77
C GLN A 164 7.29 -10.04 5.89
N VAL A 165 7.87 -10.18 7.08
CA VAL A 165 9.26 -9.79 7.36
C VAL A 165 10.03 -10.92 8.01
N ALA A 166 11.30 -11.09 7.62
CA ALA A 166 12.18 -12.10 8.22
C ALA A 166 12.68 -11.72 9.61
N ASP A 167 12.93 -10.42 9.83
CA ASP A 167 13.50 -9.90 11.08
C ASP A 167 12.77 -8.60 11.49
N PRO A 168 11.82 -8.68 12.43
CA PRO A 168 11.07 -7.51 12.88
C PRO A 168 11.95 -6.38 13.44
N ALA A 169 13.15 -6.70 13.95
CA ALA A 169 14.07 -5.71 14.50
C ALA A 169 14.74 -4.84 13.42
N LYS A 170 14.66 -5.24 12.14
CA LYS A 170 15.17 -4.50 10.99
C LYS A 170 14.10 -3.71 10.26
N VAL A 171 12.90 -3.58 10.83
CA VAL A 171 11.80 -2.83 10.21
C VAL A 171 11.74 -1.43 10.81
N GLN A 172 11.79 -0.42 9.94
CA GLN A 172 11.77 0.99 10.27
C GLN A 172 10.73 1.67 9.38
N VAL A 173 9.47 1.66 9.83
CA VAL A 173 8.38 2.28 9.10
C VAL A 173 7.74 3.36 9.98
N GLY A 174 7.59 4.56 9.42
CA GLY A 174 7.16 5.75 10.16
C GLY A 174 5.73 5.65 10.71
N SER A 175 4.82 5.06 9.92
CA SER A 175 3.44 4.79 10.31
C SER A 175 2.89 3.57 9.58
N TRP A 176 1.95 2.87 10.22
CA TRP A 176 1.36 1.64 9.71
C TRP A 176 -0.17 1.71 9.62
N ALA A 177 -0.71 1.01 8.63
CA ALA A 177 -2.07 0.49 8.63
C ALA A 177 -2.02 -1.02 8.31
N GLY A 178 -2.76 -1.84 9.03
CA GLY A 178 -2.79 -3.29 8.89
C GLY A 178 -1.72 -4.06 9.69
N HIS A 179 -1.74 -5.38 9.53
CA HIS A 179 -0.93 -6.34 10.27
C HIS A 179 0.30 -6.81 9.49
N VAL A 180 1.43 -6.91 10.20
CA VAL A 180 2.65 -7.50 9.66
C VAL A 180 2.81 -8.93 10.19
N LEU A 181 3.23 -9.84 9.32
CA LEU A 181 3.48 -11.23 9.65
C LEU A 181 5.00 -11.53 9.67
N ASP A 182 5.40 -12.60 10.36
CA ASP A 182 6.67 -13.25 10.10
C ASP A 182 6.60 -14.19 8.88
N LEU A 183 7.74 -14.74 8.44
CA LEU A 183 7.81 -15.71 7.35
C LEU A 183 7.14 -17.07 7.65
N ARG A 184 6.55 -17.23 8.84
CA ARG A 184 5.74 -18.41 9.22
C ARG A 184 4.26 -18.06 9.29
N HIS A 185 3.87 -16.89 8.77
CA HIS A 185 2.50 -16.37 8.78
C HIS A 185 1.95 -16.11 10.19
N GLN A 186 2.82 -15.86 11.18
CA GLN A 186 2.39 -15.45 12.52
C GLN A 186 2.33 -13.92 12.61
N ILE A 187 1.23 -13.40 13.15
CA ILE A 187 1.08 -11.96 13.40
C ILE A 187 2.16 -11.47 14.36
N LEU A 188 2.80 -10.37 14.01
CA LEU A 188 3.79 -9.69 14.85
C LEU A 188 3.10 -8.57 15.64
N PRO A 189 2.70 -8.79 16.91
CA PRO A 189 1.84 -7.85 17.65
C PRO A 189 2.46 -6.47 17.90
N ASN A 190 3.79 -6.36 17.78
CA ASN A 190 4.54 -5.12 17.99
C ASN A 190 4.95 -4.43 16.68
N LEU A 191 4.46 -4.91 15.52
CA LEU A 191 4.78 -4.37 14.21
C LEU A 191 3.52 -4.30 13.34
N GLY A 192 3.25 -3.13 12.76
CA GLY A 192 1.95 -2.83 12.16
C GLY A 192 1.06 -2.01 13.11
N SER A 193 -0.15 -1.70 12.65
CA SER A 193 -1.18 -1.04 13.45
C SER A 193 -2.55 -1.39 12.90
N ARG A 194 -3.53 -1.70 13.76
CA ARG A 194 -4.92 -1.88 13.31
C ARG A 194 -5.55 -0.57 12.81
N SER A 195 -5.00 0.56 13.24
CA SER A 195 -5.48 1.87 12.84
C SER A 195 -5.25 2.17 11.37
N MET A 196 -6.24 2.81 10.75
CA MET A 196 -6.15 3.30 9.38
C MET A 196 -5.54 4.70 9.30
N ARG A 197 -5.05 5.27 10.42
CA ARG A 197 -4.43 6.60 10.50
C ARG A 197 -3.33 6.84 9.48
N ALA A 198 -2.51 5.84 9.20
CA ALA A 198 -1.42 5.96 8.24
C ALA A 198 -1.94 6.31 6.82
N LEU A 199 -3.19 5.97 6.50
CA LEU A 199 -3.82 6.37 5.24
C LEU A 199 -4.04 7.86 5.09
N ARG A 200 -4.12 8.62 6.18
CA ARG A 200 -4.19 10.08 6.10
C ARG A 200 -2.89 10.70 5.59
N GLY A 201 -1.79 9.94 5.58
CA GLY A 201 -0.56 10.32 4.90
C GLY A 201 -0.63 10.14 3.38
N LEU A 202 -1.57 9.35 2.87
CA LEU A 202 -1.89 9.28 1.45
C LEU A 202 -2.76 10.44 1.00
N ASP A 203 -2.68 10.76 -0.29
CA ASP A 203 -3.68 11.58 -0.95
C ASP A 203 -5.07 10.92 -0.84
N SER A 204 -6.13 11.72 -0.66
CA SER A 204 -7.49 11.22 -0.45
C SER A 204 -8.02 10.41 -1.61
N ASP A 205 -7.48 10.64 -2.82
CA ASP A 205 -7.78 9.83 -4.01
C ASP A 205 -7.46 8.33 -3.81
N PHE A 206 -6.60 7.98 -2.84
CA PHE A 206 -6.10 6.61 -2.64
C PHE A 206 -6.58 5.93 -1.35
N TRP A 207 -7.50 6.54 -0.59
CA TRP A 207 -7.98 5.96 0.67
C TRP A 207 -8.77 4.66 0.48
N ASP A 208 -9.49 4.54 -0.64
CA ASP A 208 -10.27 3.34 -0.99
C ASP A 208 -9.42 2.26 -1.68
N TYR A 209 -8.12 2.51 -1.85
CA TYR A 209 -7.20 1.63 -2.57
C TYR A 209 -7.70 1.22 -3.96
N ASP A 210 -8.36 2.11 -4.70
CA ASP A 210 -8.76 1.77 -6.06
C ASP A 210 -7.50 1.41 -6.87
N ARG A 211 -7.36 0.12 -7.13
CA ARG A 211 -6.23 -0.49 -7.84
C ARG A 211 -5.88 0.21 -9.15
N ARG A 212 -6.89 0.65 -9.92
CA ARG A 212 -6.65 1.33 -11.19
C ARG A 212 -6.10 2.72 -10.96
N GLN A 213 -6.61 3.43 -9.95
CA GLN A 213 -6.10 4.75 -9.58
C GLN A 213 -4.67 4.66 -9.07
N VAL A 214 -4.35 3.66 -8.24
CA VAL A 214 -2.99 3.42 -7.74
C VAL A 214 -2.02 3.17 -8.89
N LEU A 215 -2.28 2.16 -9.75
CA LEU A 215 -1.39 1.85 -10.88
C LEU A 215 -1.29 3.02 -11.88
N SER A 216 -2.41 3.68 -12.19
CA SER A 216 -2.39 4.88 -13.07
C SER A 216 -1.54 6.01 -12.50
N ALA A 217 -1.61 6.24 -11.18
CA ALA A 217 -0.82 7.27 -10.52
C ALA A 217 0.68 6.93 -10.57
N MET A 218 1.03 5.66 -10.37
CA MET A 218 2.39 5.16 -10.46
C MET A 218 2.98 5.32 -11.85
N GLU A 219 2.22 5.00 -12.90
CA GLU A 219 2.64 5.21 -14.30
C GLU A 219 2.72 6.68 -14.69
N ALA A 220 1.87 7.53 -14.11
CA ALA A 220 1.96 8.98 -14.23
C ALA A 220 3.10 9.57 -13.37
N GLY A 221 3.85 8.73 -12.63
CA GLY A 221 4.97 9.15 -11.81
C GLY A 221 4.57 10.00 -10.60
N ARG A 222 3.33 9.88 -10.13
CA ARG A 222 2.81 10.54 -8.92
C ARG A 222 3.12 9.69 -7.69
N SER A 223 3.56 10.36 -6.60
CA SER A 223 3.58 9.72 -5.28
C SER A 223 2.15 9.55 -4.78
N LEU A 224 1.89 8.48 -4.04
CA LEU A 224 0.63 8.29 -3.32
C LEU A 224 0.56 9.13 -2.05
N LEU A 225 1.70 9.62 -1.55
CA LEU A 225 1.71 10.53 -0.42
C LEU A 225 0.95 11.80 -0.75
N ARG A 226 0.21 12.30 0.23
CA ARG A 226 -0.43 13.60 0.15
C ARG A 226 0.63 14.64 -0.18
N ALA A 227 0.46 15.34 -1.30
CA ALA A 227 1.36 16.43 -1.63
C ALA A 227 1.37 17.41 -0.46
N SER A 228 2.55 17.63 0.12
CA SER A 228 2.77 18.81 0.95
C SER A 228 2.58 20.01 0.02
N GLY A 229 1.36 20.51 -0.10
CA GLY A 229 1.13 21.81 -0.74
C GLY A 229 2.07 22.82 -0.09
N PRO A 230 2.50 23.87 -0.81
CA PRO A 230 3.32 24.90 -0.18
C PRO A 230 2.58 25.33 1.09
N ARG A 231 3.23 25.20 2.25
CA ARG A 231 2.78 25.85 3.49
C ARG A 231 2.56 27.30 3.10
N GLN A 232 1.29 27.70 2.90
CA GLN A 232 0.96 29.11 2.74
C GLN A 232 1.27 29.74 4.08
N ALA A 233 2.46 30.33 4.17
CA ALA A 233 2.81 31.22 5.25
C ALA A 233 1.79 32.36 5.24
N GLY A 234 0.95 32.40 6.29
CA GLY A 234 0.25 33.59 6.73
C GLY A 234 -0.79 34.17 5.76
N ARG A 235 -1.97 33.56 5.73
CA ARG A 235 -3.23 34.31 5.69
C ARG A 235 -4.23 33.57 6.58
N GLU A 236 -4.67 34.23 7.65
CA GLU A 236 -5.79 33.79 8.48
C GLU A 236 -7.03 33.71 7.58
N THR A 237 -7.25 32.53 7.01
CA THR A 237 -8.52 32.16 6.41
C THR A 237 -9.36 31.63 7.57
N PRO A 238 -10.66 32.00 7.68
CA PRO A 238 -11.52 31.42 8.70
C PRO A 238 -11.45 29.89 8.61
N LEU A 239 -11.24 29.22 9.75
CA LEU A 239 -11.27 27.77 9.83
C LEU A 239 -12.57 27.27 9.20
N SER A 240 -12.49 26.15 8.47
CA SER A 240 -13.70 25.50 7.98
C SER A 240 -14.60 25.08 9.17
N PRO A 241 -15.91 24.86 8.96
CA PRO A 241 -16.79 24.36 10.01
C PRO A 241 -16.26 23.08 10.68
N GLU A 242 -15.70 22.17 9.87
CA GLU A 242 -15.04 20.93 10.28
C GLU A 242 -13.81 21.18 11.17
N GLU A 243 -12.92 22.09 10.77
CA GLU A 243 -11.73 22.44 11.55
C GLU A 243 -12.07 23.09 12.89
N THR A 244 -13.14 23.88 12.93
CA THR A 244 -13.61 24.52 14.17
C THR A 244 -14.15 23.48 15.15
N ILE A 245 -14.91 22.49 14.66
CA ILE A 245 -15.43 21.37 15.45
C ILE A 245 -14.29 20.48 15.97
N ARG A 246 -13.29 20.18 15.12
CA ARG A 246 -12.08 19.43 15.51
C ARG A 246 -11.33 20.12 16.64
N GLU A 247 -11.16 21.44 16.57
CA GLU A 247 -10.46 22.19 17.60
C GLU A 247 -11.20 22.18 18.95
N VAL A 248 -12.54 22.28 18.93
CA VAL A 248 -13.36 22.16 20.15
C VAL A 248 -13.16 20.81 20.82
N LEU A 249 -13.24 19.72 20.05
CA LEU A 249 -13.08 18.37 20.57
C LEU A 249 -11.66 18.17 21.14
N ARG A 250 -10.62 18.64 20.43
CA ARG A 250 -9.24 18.62 20.93
C ARG A 250 -9.07 19.40 22.24
N GLN A 251 -9.67 20.58 22.36
CA GLN A 251 -9.60 21.41 23.57
C GLN A 251 -10.33 20.76 24.76
N ALA A 252 -11.40 20.01 24.49
CA ALA A 252 -12.10 19.19 25.48
C ALA A 252 -11.33 17.92 25.88
N ARG A 253 -10.12 17.72 25.34
CA ARG A 253 -9.30 16.51 25.49
C ARG A 253 -9.96 15.25 24.92
N CYS A 254 -10.99 15.41 24.09
CA CYS A 254 -11.42 14.36 23.19
C CYS A 254 -10.29 14.21 22.17
N GLN A 255 -9.50 13.16 22.29
CA GLN A 255 -8.42 12.98 21.34
C GLN A 255 -9.05 12.46 20.06
N GLU A 256 -8.84 13.16 18.94
CA GLU A 256 -8.64 12.40 17.71
C GLU A 256 -7.58 11.39 18.10
N GLN A 257 -7.92 10.10 18.20
CA GLN A 257 -7.04 8.98 18.54
C GLN A 257 -7.09 8.35 19.97
N ASP A 258 -8.15 8.56 20.78
CA ASP A 258 -8.32 7.76 22.01
C ASP A 258 -8.51 6.24 21.73
N ARG A 259 -8.35 5.40 22.77
CA ARG A 259 -7.86 4.00 22.79
C ARG A 259 -8.45 2.94 21.82
N TRP A 260 -9.49 3.24 21.07
CA TRP A 260 -10.13 2.34 20.10
C TRP A 260 -10.20 3.06 18.73
N ASP A 261 -9.97 2.30 17.67
CA ASP A 261 -9.46 2.73 16.37
C ASP A 261 -10.15 3.95 15.71
N ASP A 262 -9.33 4.87 15.19
CA ASP A 262 -9.70 6.02 14.35
C ASP A 262 -10.46 7.24 14.94
N GLY A 263 -10.98 7.15 16.17
CA GLY A 263 -11.50 8.32 16.91
C GLY A 263 -12.72 8.95 16.25
N PHE A 264 -12.68 10.27 15.96
CA PHE A 264 -13.78 10.96 15.27
C PHE A 264 -13.38 11.53 13.90
N SER A 265 -14.30 11.50 12.92
CA SER A 265 -14.15 12.13 11.60
C SER A 265 -15.23 13.16 11.35
N THR A 266 -14.91 14.25 10.63
CA THR A 266 -15.87 15.32 10.32
C THR A 266 -16.11 15.41 8.82
N CYS A 267 -17.36 15.44 8.37
CA CYS A 267 -17.70 15.77 6.98
C CYS A 267 -18.90 16.71 6.88
N THR A 268 -18.95 17.54 5.85
CA THR A 268 -20.05 18.48 5.60
C THR A 268 -21.01 17.89 4.57
N ARG A 269 -22.31 17.83 4.88
CA ARG A 269 -23.36 17.48 3.90
C ARG A 269 -24.14 18.71 3.45
N GLU A 270 -24.47 18.77 2.16
CA GLU A 270 -25.39 19.78 1.63
C GLU A 270 -26.84 19.38 1.96
N SER A 271 -27.48 20.14 2.85
CA SER A 271 -28.89 20.01 3.24
C SER A 271 -29.55 21.39 3.37
N GLU A 272 -30.88 21.41 3.55
CA GLU A 272 -31.64 22.67 3.70
C GLU A 272 -31.14 23.55 4.86
N GLU A 273 -30.59 22.92 5.91
CA GLU A 273 -29.75 23.56 6.93
C GLU A 273 -28.39 22.84 6.98
N PRO A 274 -27.25 23.52 6.75
CA PRO A 274 -25.94 22.86 6.72
C PRO A 274 -25.56 22.33 8.10
N PHE A 275 -25.06 21.09 8.14
CA PHE A 275 -24.51 20.47 9.34
C PHE A 275 -23.22 19.72 9.02
N VAL A 276 -22.43 19.48 10.06
CA VAL A 276 -21.23 18.65 10.01
C VAL A 276 -21.53 17.34 10.73
N GLU A 277 -21.27 16.21 10.09
CA GLU A 277 -21.36 14.90 10.72
C GLU A 277 -20.05 14.59 11.42
N VAL A 278 -20.14 14.11 12.66
CA VAL A 278 -19.01 13.60 13.43
C VAL A 278 -19.22 12.11 13.65
N TRP A 279 -18.43 11.30 12.96
CA TRP A 279 -18.50 9.84 13.00
C TRP A 279 -17.61 9.29 14.09
N PHE A 280 -18.06 8.31 14.84
CA PHE A 280 -17.22 7.38 15.58
C PHE A 280 -16.99 6.15 14.70
N SER A 281 -15.75 5.74 14.48
CA SER A 281 -15.46 4.53 13.71
C SER A 281 -15.15 3.42 14.70
N GLU A 282 -15.95 2.35 14.69
CA GLU A 282 -15.42 1.07 15.15
C GLU A 282 -14.43 0.58 14.08
N ALA A 283 -13.26 0.08 14.46
CA ALA A 283 -12.52 -0.76 13.52
C ALA A 283 -13.31 -2.07 13.36
N ASP A 284 -13.37 -2.59 12.13
CA ASP A 284 -13.80 -3.96 11.88
C ASP A 284 -12.95 -4.91 12.74
N GLU A 285 -13.48 -5.33 13.90
CA GLU A 285 -12.80 -6.29 14.76
C GLU A 285 -12.91 -7.69 14.13
N PRO A 286 -11.80 -8.42 13.96
CA PRO A 286 -11.91 -9.87 13.92
C PRO A 286 -12.30 -10.36 15.33
N ASP A 287 -13.38 -11.16 15.42
CA ASP A 287 -13.83 -11.88 16.61
C ASP A 287 -12.65 -12.61 17.31
N GLU A 288 -11.94 -11.97 18.23
CA GLU A 288 -10.89 -12.60 19.04
C GLU A 288 -11.16 -12.46 20.54
N SER A 289 -11.27 -13.63 21.19
CA SER A 289 -11.43 -13.74 22.64
C SER A 289 -10.21 -13.17 23.39
N GLY A 290 -10.40 -12.11 24.18
CA GLY A 290 -9.40 -11.64 25.15
C GLY A 290 -8.93 -10.20 25.01
N ALA A 291 -9.56 -9.37 24.16
CA ALA A 291 -9.36 -7.93 24.18
C ALA A 291 -9.76 -7.32 25.56
N PRO A 292 -9.07 -6.27 26.05
CA PRO A 292 -9.50 -5.54 27.24
C PRO A 292 -10.93 -4.98 27.07
N GLU A 293 -11.67 -4.83 28.19
CA GLU A 293 -13.10 -4.45 28.21
C GLU A 293 -13.50 -3.44 27.12
N GLU A 294 -14.42 -3.89 26.28
CA GLU A 294 -15.21 -3.15 25.31
C GLU A 294 -15.74 -1.86 25.97
N LEU A 295 -15.24 -0.69 25.54
CA LEU A 295 -15.84 0.57 25.95
C LEU A 295 -17.04 0.83 25.06
N ASP A 296 -18.21 0.99 25.70
CA ASP A 296 -19.49 1.29 25.05
C ASP A 296 -19.38 2.54 24.14
N PRO A 297 -19.51 2.39 22.80
CA PRO A 297 -19.48 3.50 21.84
C PRO A 297 -20.41 4.66 22.22
N ALA A 298 -21.56 4.33 22.81
CA ALA A 298 -22.54 5.33 23.26
C ALA A 298 -22.01 6.22 24.40
N THR A 299 -20.99 5.77 25.13
CA THR A 299 -20.33 6.55 26.18
C THR A 299 -19.34 7.56 25.58
N GLU A 300 -18.55 7.18 24.58
CA GLU A 300 -17.61 8.08 23.89
C GLU A 300 -18.34 9.13 23.04
N LEU A 301 -19.35 8.71 22.27
CA LEU A 301 -20.17 9.61 21.47
C LEU A 301 -20.88 10.67 22.32
N ARG A 302 -21.30 10.29 23.54
CA ARG A 302 -21.84 11.23 24.53
C ARG A 302 -20.79 12.25 24.99
N GLY A 303 -19.54 11.82 25.20
CA GLY A 303 -18.42 12.70 25.53
C GLY A 303 -18.17 13.76 24.45
N TYR A 304 -18.20 13.37 23.17
CA TYR A 304 -18.07 14.30 22.05
C TYR A 304 -19.24 15.29 21.98
N ALA A 305 -20.48 14.81 22.13
CA ALA A 305 -21.66 15.66 22.13
C ALA A 305 -21.62 16.69 23.27
N GLU A 306 -21.23 16.28 24.48
CA GLU A 306 -21.10 17.17 25.64
C GLU A 306 -20.04 18.26 25.42
N ALA A 307 -18.89 17.90 24.85
CA ALA A 307 -17.83 18.86 24.51
C ALA A 307 -18.30 19.91 23.49
N LEU A 308 -19.00 19.47 22.44
CA LEU A 308 -19.52 20.36 21.40
C LEU A 308 -20.63 21.28 21.91
N ILE A 309 -21.54 20.74 22.72
CA ILE A 309 -22.60 21.53 23.39
C ILE A 309 -21.98 22.57 24.32
N ALA A 310 -20.94 22.21 25.09
CA ALA A 310 -20.23 23.14 25.95
C ALA A 310 -19.57 24.30 25.17
N ALA A 311 -19.18 24.06 23.92
CA ALA A 311 -18.66 25.07 23.01
C ALA A 311 -19.74 25.86 22.23
N GLY A 312 -21.02 25.59 22.50
CA GLY A 312 -22.15 26.33 21.93
C GLY A 312 -22.73 25.75 20.64
N TYR A 313 -22.34 24.54 20.25
CA TYR A 313 -22.94 23.83 19.12
C TYR A 313 -24.21 23.10 19.56
N ARG A 314 -25.09 22.80 18.59
CA ARG A 314 -26.11 21.77 18.73
C ARG A 314 -25.53 20.47 18.18
N ALA A 315 -25.29 19.50 19.05
CA ALA A 315 -24.90 18.15 18.66
C ALA A 315 -26.03 17.19 19.02
N THR A 316 -26.49 16.40 18.05
CA THR A 316 -27.52 15.37 18.23
C THR A 316 -27.06 14.09 17.57
N ILE A 317 -27.30 12.94 18.21
CA ILE A 317 -27.10 11.64 17.57
C ILE A 317 -28.00 11.56 16.34
N ASP A 318 -27.45 11.08 15.24
CA ASP A 318 -28.20 10.87 14.01
C ASP A 318 -29.30 9.83 14.27
N PRO A 319 -30.58 10.12 13.97
CA PRO A 319 -31.65 9.14 14.18
C PRO A 319 -31.51 7.88 13.32
N ASP A 320 -30.74 7.96 12.22
CA ASP A 320 -30.52 6.86 11.29
C ASP A 320 -29.19 6.12 11.53
N ASP A 321 -28.32 6.66 12.41
CA ASP A 321 -26.98 6.13 12.70
C ASP A 321 -26.53 6.51 14.13
N ASP A 322 -26.53 5.53 15.03
CA ASP A 322 -26.21 5.74 16.45
C ASP A 322 -24.72 5.90 16.75
N GLU A 323 -23.85 5.86 15.75
CA GLU A 323 -22.41 6.15 15.82
C GLU A 323 -22.06 7.54 15.26
N CYS A 324 -23.07 8.29 14.82
CA CYS A 324 -22.90 9.61 14.18
C CYS A 324 -23.53 10.73 15.01
N LEU A 325 -22.84 11.87 15.10
CA LEU A 325 -23.40 13.13 15.60
C LEU A 325 -23.60 14.12 14.46
N GLN A 326 -24.82 14.64 14.32
CA GLN A 326 -25.09 15.82 13.53
C GLN A 326 -24.81 17.08 14.34
N VAL A 327 -23.83 17.87 13.90
CA VAL A 327 -23.34 19.07 14.58
C VAL A 327 -23.69 20.32 13.79
N ARG A 328 -24.43 21.22 14.44
CA ARG A 328 -24.90 22.50 13.89
C ARG A 328 -24.42 23.65 14.76
N ARG A 329 -24.16 24.80 14.14
CA ARG A 329 -23.84 26.04 14.85
C ARG A 329 -25.12 26.79 15.23
#